data_AF-A0A525J8V0-F1
#
_entry.id   AF-A0A525J8V0-F1
#
_cell.length_a   1.000
_cell.length_b   1.000
_cell.length_c   1.000
_cell.angle_alpha   90.00
_cell.angle_beta   90.00
_cell.angle_gamma   90.00
#
_symmetry.space_group_name_H-M   'P 1'
#
loop_
_entity.id
_entity.type
_entity.pdbx_description
1 polymer ?
#
loop_
_entity_poly.entity_id
_entity_poly.type
_entity_poly.pdbx_seq_one_letter_code
_entity_poly.pdbx_strand_id
1 'polypeptide(L)'
;LRRVTHENVDLNRNWVDFNSARPGNPGYEALADLICPRAWTIEAQAKASEGLSAYVSEHGFMALQQALSGGQYSHPLGIFFGGDQPTWSRRVQTVLFEGYLRGAGRIAIIDYHTGLGPWGYGEQIVVDRPQSERFKRAARWYGAAVTSPFAGGDSASAEITGDGLSFAASLLGHAEVTGMALEFGTKPAMAVLNALRADAWLHAYGDPRSPEGQGIKAEVRDAFFTDADDWKGMIAGQSLLATRQALKGLKT
;
A
#
# COMPACT_ATOMS: atom_id res chain seq x y z
N LEU A 1 -16.25 0.75 -5.58
CA LEU A 1 -15.12 0.65 -4.64
C LEU A 1 -13.84 0.34 -5.42
N ARG A 2 -12.70 0.92 -5.03
CA ARG A 2 -11.35 0.65 -5.55
C ARG A 2 -10.35 0.92 -4.41
N ARG A 3 -9.16 0.30 -4.45
CA ARG A 3 -8.03 0.63 -3.53
C ARG A 3 -7.43 2.00 -3.85
N VAL A 4 -7.39 2.33 -5.14
CA VAL A 4 -6.78 3.54 -5.69
C VAL A 4 -7.73 4.73 -5.64
N THR A 5 -7.18 5.91 -5.87
CA THR A 5 -7.93 7.15 -6.10
C THR A 5 -8.84 7.07 -7.34
N HIS A 6 -9.72 8.05 -7.52
CA HIS A 6 -10.61 8.11 -8.69
C HIS A 6 -9.85 8.21 -10.03
N GLU A 7 -8.61 8.71 -10.00
CA GLU A 7 -7.71 8.83 -11.16
C GLU A 7 -6.95 7.53 -11.50
N ASN A 8 -7.24 6.39 -10.85
CA ASN A 8 -6.42 5.16 -10.92
C ASN A 8 -5.01 5.29 -10.34
N VAL A 9 -4.79 6.25 -9.45
CA VAL A 9 -3.49 6.46 -8.82
C VAL A 9 -3.46 5.83 -7.44
N ASP A 10 -2.42 5.03 -7.16
CA ASP A 10 -2.09 4.59 -5.81
C ASP A 10 -1.53 5.78 -5.02
N LEU A 11 -2.31 6.25 -4.04
CA LEU A 11 -1.94 7.39 -3.21
C LEU A 11 -0.63 7.14 -2.46
N ASN A 12 -0.33 5.89 -2.10
CA ASN A 12 0.89 5.51 -1.39
C ASN A 12 2.10 5.35 -2.35
N ARG A 13 1.97 5.75 -3.62
CA ARG A 13 3.07 5.98 -4.57
C ARG A 13 3.04 7.41 -5.12
N ASN A 14 2.07 8.25 -4.72
CA ASN A 14 1.88 9.57 -5.33
C ASN A 14 2.72 10.67 -4.67
N TRP A 15 3.49 10.40 -3.61
CA TRP A 15 4.26 11.41 -2.86
C TRP A 15 5.69 11.64 -3.39
N VAL A 16 5.90 11.49 -4.69
CA VAL A 16 7.17 11.82 -5.35
C VAL A 16 7.28 13.29 -5.71
N ASP A 17 8.50 13.74 -6.03
CA ASP A 17 8.71 15.02 -6.69
C ASP A 17 8.34 14.90 -8.17
N PHE A 18 7.27 15.59 -8.57
CA PHE A 18 6.78 15.56 -9.94
C PHE A 18 7.66 16.36 -10.91
N ASN A 19 8.61 17.16 -10.43
CA ASN A 19 9.57 17.88 -11.28
C ASN A 19 10.85 17.08 -11.58
N SER A 20 11.08 15.98 -10.88
CA SER A 20 12.22 15.07 -11.08
C SER A 20 11.88 13.93 -12.05
N ALA A 21 12.88 13.20 -12.53
CA ALA A 21 12.65 11.97 -13.29
C ALA A 21 11.89 10.95 -12.43
N ARG A 22 10.92 10.25 -13.03
CA ARG A 22 10.15 9.22 -12.33
C ARG A 22 11.00 7.97 -12.10
N PRO A 23 10.86 7.29 -10.94
CA PRO A 23 11.47 5.98 -10.74
C PRO A 23 10.99 4.99 -11.81
N GLY A 24 11.93 4.30 -12.46
CA GLY A 24 11.62 3.19 -13.35
C GLY A 24 11.29 1.91 -12.57
N ASN A 25 10.60 0.97 -13.21
CA ASN A 25 10.36 -0.36 -12.63
C ASN A 25 10.41 -1.42 -13.75
N PRO A 26 11.62 -1.87 -14.13
CA PRO A 26 11.79 -2.85 -15.22
C PRO A 26 11.07 -4.18 -14.96
N GLY A 27 10.95 -4.59 -13.69
CA GLY A 27 10.21 -5.79 -13.32
C GLY A 27 8.73 -5.66 -13.61
N TYR A 28 8.13 -4.50 -13.30
CA TYR A 28 6.75 -4.21 -13.68
C TYR A 28 6.59 -4.16 -15.20
N GLU A 29 7.51 -3.49 -15.90
CA GLU A 29 7.48 -3.37 -17.37
C GLU A 29 7.46 -4.75 -18.05
N ALA A 30 8.26 -5.69 -17.57
CA ALA A 30 8.27 -7.08 -18.07
C ALA A 30 6.94 -7.82 -17.84
N LEU A 31 6.15 -7.41 -16.84
CA LEU A 31 4.91 -8.06 -16.43
C LEU A 31 3.65 -7.30 -16.84
N ALA A 32 3.76 -6.10 -17.42
CA ALA A 32 2.66 -5.16 -17.59
C ALA A 32 1.45 -5.75 -18.35
N ASP A 33 1.72 -6.47 -19.44
CA ASP A 33 0.68 -7.12 -20.27
C ASP A 33 -0.04 -8.27 -19.56
N LEU A 34 0.61 -8.90 -18.57
CA LEU A 34 0.00 -9.94 -17.74
C LEU A 34 -0.84 -9.33 -16.60
N ILE A 35 -0.42 -8.17 -16.12
CA ILE A 35 -1.06 -7.45 -15.02
C ILE A 35 -2.41 -6.88 -15.46
N CYS A 36 -2.43 -6.13 -16.57
CA CYS A 36 -3.63 -5.49 -17.11
C CYS A 36 -3.80 -5.83 -18.60
N PRO A 37 -4.19 -7.07 -18.94
CA PRO A 37 -4.40 -7.49 -20.31
C PRO A 37 -5.56 -6.73 -20.96
N ARG A 38 -5.65 -6.70 -22.30
CA ARG A 38 -6.79 -6.08 -22.99
C ARG A 38 -8.12 -6.83 -22.80
N ALA A 39 -8.05 -8.14 -22.61
CA ALA A 39 -9.20 -9.00 -22.41
C ALA A 39 -9.08 -9.75 -21.08
N TRP A 40 -10.22 -9.97 -20.41
CA TRP A 40 -10.28 -10.64 -19.10
C TRP A 40 -10.90 -12.04 -19.18
N THR A 41 -10.53 -12.79 -20.22
CA THR A 41 -11.01 -14.16 -20.42
C THR A 41 -10.28 -15.15 -19.52
N ILE A 42 -10.80 -16.37 -19.42
CA ILE A 42 -10.17 -17.46 -18.67
C ILE A 42 -8.74 -17.72 -19.20
N GLU A 43 -8.55 -17.67 -20.51
CA GLU A 43 -7.24 -17.86 -21.16
C GLU A 43 -6.26 -16.74 -20.80
N ALA A 44 -6.71 -15.49 -20.74
CA ALA A 44 -5.87 -14.37 -20.33
C ALA A 44 -5.44 -14.48 -18.86
N GLN A 45 -6.35 -14.94 -17.99
CA GLN A 45 -6.07 -15.17 -16.58
C GLN A 45 -5.09 -16.35 -16.38
N ALA A 46 -5.25 -17.44 -17.13
CA ALA A 46 -4.33 -18.57 -17.14
C ALA A 46 -2.93 -18.17 -17.60
N LYS A 47 -2.82 -17.46 -18.74
CA LYS A 47 -1.55 -16.94 -19.27
C LYS A 47 -0.82 -16.06 -18.26
N ALA A 48 -1.55 -15.19 -17.57
CA ALA A 48 -0.94 -14.36 -16.52
C ALA A 48 -0.46 -15.19 -15.33
N SER A 49 -1.21 -16.20 -14.92
CA SER A 49 -0.81 -17.08 -13.82
C SER A 49 0.48 -17.85 -14.15
N GLU A 50 0.58 -18.36 -15.38
CA GLU A 50 1.79 -19.00 -15.90
C GLU A 50 2.97 -18.03 -15.96
N GLY A 51 2.78 -16.84 -16.52
CA GLY A 51 3.84 -15.84 -16.64
C GLY A 51 4.34 -15.31 -15.28
N LEU A 52 3.45 -15.10 -14.32
CA LEU A 52 3.84 -14.73 -12.95
C LEU A 52 4.60 -15.87 -12.26
N SER A 53 4.19 -17.13 -12.50
CA SER A 53 4.89 -18.31 -11.97
C SER A 53 6.29 -18.47 -12.58
N ALA A 54 6.42 -18.22 -13.88
CA ALA A 54 7.71 -18.21 -14.56
C ALA A 54 8.64 -17.12 -14.01
N TYR A 55 8.11 -15.90 -13.80
CA TYR A 55 8.88 -14.80 -13.19
C TYR A 55 9.37 -15.15 -11.78
N VAL A 56 8.52 -15.78 -10.96
CA VAL A 56 8.93 -16.27 -9.62
C VAL A 56 10.00 -17.35 -9.71
N SER A 57 9.90 -18.23 -10.70
CA SER A 57 10.88 -19.32 -10.89
C SER A 57 12.25 -18.78 -11.29
N GLU A 58 12.29 -17.70 -12.07
CA GLU A 58 13.52 -17.07 -12.56
C GLU A 58 14.13 -16.09 -11.55
N HIS A 59 13.31 -15.26 -10.91
CA HIS A 59 13.78 -14.12 -10.10
C HIS A 59 13.47 -14.25 -8.60
N GLY A 60 12.64 -15.20 -8.20
CA GLY A 60 12.19 -15.39 -6.83
C GLY A 60 10.96 -14.55 -6.46
N PHE A 61 10.31 -14.94 -5.35
CA PHE A 61 9.07 -14.32 -4.89
C PHE A 61 9.25 -12.86 -4.45
N MET A 62 10.37 -12.52 -3.79
CA MET A 62 10.67 -11.15 -3.37
C MET A 62 10.83 -10.21 -4.57
N ALA A 63 11.45 -10.68 -5.67
CA ALA A 63 11.56 -9.89 -6.89
C ALA A 63 10.19 -9.64 -7.53
N LEU A 64 9.31 -10.66 -7.56
CA LEU A 64 7.94 -10.46 -8.03
C LEU A 64 7.19 -9.43 -7.17
N GLN A 65 7.30 -9.54 -5.85
CA GLN A 65 6.66 -8.62 -4.92
C GLN A 65 7.15 -7.18 -5.13
N GLN A 66 8.45 -6.98 -5.30
CA GLN A 66 9.04 -5.67 -5.61
C GLN A 66 8.58 -5.15 -6.98
N ALA A 67 8.55 -6.00 -8.01
CA ALA A 67 8.10 -5.64 -9.35
C ALA A 67 6.64 -5.15 -9.33
N LEU A 68 5.75 -5.90 -8.69
CA LEU A 68 4.32 -5.58 -8.68
C LEU A 68 3.98 -4.40 -7.76
N SER A 69 4.48 -4.40 -6.53
CA SER A 69 4.07 -3.46 -5.49
C SER A 69 5.04 -2.29 -5.27
N GLY A 70 6.24 -2.31 -5.84
CA GLY A 70 7.22 -1.21 -5.72
C GLY A 70 6.72 0.13 -6.26
N GLY A 71 5.69 0.10 -7.11
CA GLY A 71 5.14 1.27 -7.79
C GLY A 71 5.73 1.46 -9.18
N GLN A 72 4.99 2.16 -10.03
CA GLN A 72 5.39 2.44 -11.41
C GLN A 72 4.72 3.72 -11.92
N TYR A 73 5.29 4.33 -12.96
CA TYR A 73 4.84 5.62 -13.50
C TYR A 73 4.71 5.62 -15.04
N SER A 74 4.78 4.44 -15.67
CA SER A 74 4.76 4.25 -17.13
C SER A 74 3.46 3.63 -17.65
N HIS A 75 2.66 3.01 -16.78
CA HIS A 75 1.46 2.26 -17.14
C HIS A 75 0.24 2.81 -16.39
N PRO A 76 -0.40 3.89 -16.90
CA PRO A 76 -1.50 4.57 -16.21
C PRO A 76 -2.76 3.72 -16.00
N LEU A 77 -2.92 2.64 -16.78
CA LEU A 77 -4.03 1.69 -16.65
C LEU A 77 -3.73 0.54 -15.70
N GLY A 78 -2.49 0.40 -15.26
CA GLY A 78 -2.02 -0.69 -14.43
C GLY A 78 -2.35 -0.52 -12.94
N ILE A 79 -1.87 -1.48 -12.14
CA ILE A 79 -1.90 -1.39 -10.67
C ILE A 79 -0.68 -0.61 -10.16
N PHE A 80 -0.78 -0.10 -8.94
CA PHE A 80 0.31 0.63 -8.25
C PHE A 80 0.90 1.80 -9.08
N PHE A 81 0.11 2.38 -9.98
CA PHE A 81 0.48 3.57 -10.74
C PHE A 81 0.57 4.78 -9.81
N GLY A 82 1.71 5.47 -9.76
CA GLY A 82 1.94 6.60 -8.87
C GLY A 82 1.43 7.95 -9.39
N GLY A 83 0.84 8.00 -10.59
CA GLY A 83 0.32 9.23 -11.19
C GLY A 83 1.35 10.02 -11.99
N ASP A 84 0.87 11.04 -12.71
CA ASP A 84 1.68 11.98 -13.48
C ASP A 84 1.86 13.34 -12.79
N GLN A 85 1.05 13.61 -11.76
CA GLN A 85 1.02 14.81 -10.95
C GLN A 85 0.48 14.50 -9.54
N PRO A 86 0.57 15.44 -8.58
CA PRO A 86 -0.12 15.28 -7.30
C PRO A 86 -1.61 15.05 -7.52
N THR A 87 -2.18 14.00 -6.91
CA THR A 87 -3.63 13.74 -6.96
C THR A 87 -4.41 14.76 -6.16
N TRP A 88 -5.73 14.80 -6.36
CA TRP A 88 -6.61 15.58 -5.47
C TRP A 88 -6.46 15.14 -4.00
N SER A 89 -6.44 13.82 -3.74
CA SER A 89 -6.30 13.28 -2.38
C SER A 89 -4.99 13.71 -1.71
N ARG A 90 -3.87 13.68 -2.45
CA ARG A 90 -2.57 14.19 -1.97
C ARG A 90 -2.68 15.67 -1.56
N ARG A 91 -3.20 16.52 -2.45
CA ARG A 91 -3.34 17.97 -2.17
C ARG A 91 -4.21 18.24 -0.95
N VAL A 92 -5.33 17.54 -0.81
CA VAL A 92 -6.23 17.68 0.33
C VAL A 92 -5.53 17.25 1.62
N GLN A 93 -4.84 16.10 1.62
CA GLN A 93 -4.11 15.64 2.80
C GLN A 93 -3.00 16.63 3.19
N THR A 94 -2.29 17.22 2.23
CA THR A 94 -1.31 18.30 2.49
C THR A 94 -1.95 19.47 3.22
N VAL A 95 -3.06 20.01 2.70
CA VAL A 95 -3.77 21.14 3.32
C VAL A 95 -4.25 20.79 4.74
N LEU A 96 -4.75 19.57 4.96
CA LEU A 96 -5.19 19.12 6.28
C LEU A 96 -4.02 19.03 7.27
N PHE A 97 -2.89 18.46 6.86
CA PHE A 97 -1.70 18.37 7.71
C PHE A 97 -1.14 19.75 8.04
N GLU A 98 -0.98 20.62 7.03
CA GLU A 98 -0.49 22.00 7.23
C GLU A 98 -1.45 22.87 8.04
N GLY A 99 -2.75 22.60 8.00
CA GLY A 99 -3.77 23.35 8.73
C GLY A 99 -3.88 22.90 10.19
N TYR A 100 -4.16 21.60 10.40
CA TYR A 100 -4.47 21.07 11.72
C TYR A 100 -3.24 20.75 12.58
N LEU A 101 -2.08 20.49 11.96
CA LEU A 101 -0.88 20.04 12.67
C LEU A 101 0.23 21.11 12.77
N ARG A 102 -0.01 22.32 12.25
CA ARG A 102 0.96 23.44 12.26
C ARG A 102 1.50 23.78 13.64
N GLY A 103 0.64 23.73 14.67
CA GLY A 103 1.02 24.08 16.04
C GLY A 103 1.56 22.92 16.87
N ALA A 104 1.57 21.70 16.32
CA ALA A 104 1.99 20.51 17.08
C ALA A 104 3.52 20.38 17.08
N GLY A 105 4.12 20.17 18.26
CA GLY A 105 5.55 19.86 18.38
C GLY A 105 5.88 18.36 18.26
N ARG A 106 4.89 17.49 18.50
CA ARG A 106 4.98 16.03 18.33
C ARG A 106 3.71 15.52 17.67
N ILE A 107 3.85 14.61 16.72
CA ILE A 107 2.77 14.12 15.89
C ILE A 107 2.87 12.59 15.77
N ALA A 108 1.77 11.89 16.05
CA ALA A 108 1.63 10.47 15.78
C ALA A 108 0.73 10.27 14.57
N ILE A 109 1.16 9.44 13.61
CA ILE A 109 0.35 9.06 12.44
C ILE A 109 0.23 7.54 12.43
N ILE A 110 -1.01 7.05 12.45
CA ILE A 110 -1.33 5.64 12.19
C ILE A 110 -2.03 5.59 10.84
N ASP A 111 -1.39 4.96 9.87
CA ASP A 111 -1.91 4.79 8.52
C ASP A 111 -2.45 3.36 8.36
N TYR A 112 -3.75 3.19 8.16
CA TYR A 112 -4.39 1.88 8.16
C TYR A 112 -4.39 1.26 6.77
N HIS A 113 -3.92 0.02 6.69
CA HIS A 113 -3.92 -0.77 5.47
C HIS A 113 -4.52 -2.16 5.70
N THR A 114 -4.92 -2.78 4.60
CA THR A 114 -5.37 -4.17 4.53
C THR A 114 -4.86 -4.78 3.24
N GLY A 115 -4.69 -6.10 3.23
CA GLY A 115 -4.36 -6.86 2.02
C GLY A 115 -3.01 -7.58 2.06
N LEU A 116 -2.18 -7.36 3.07
CA LEU A 116 -0.89 -8.06 3.22
C LEU A 116 -0.75 -8.71 4.59
N GLY A 117 -0.06 -9.86 4.61
CA GLY A 117 0.25 -10.58 5.84
C GLY A 117 -0.78 -11.64 6.27
N PRO A 118 -0.55 -12.32 7.39
CA PRO A 118 -1.42 -13.37 7.92
C PRO A 118 -2.80 -12.85 8.34
N TRP A 119 -3.83 -13.71 8.23
CA TRP A 119 -5.21 -13.39 8.60
C TRP A 119 -5.34 -12.67 9.93
N GLY A 120 -5.88 -11.44 9.90
CA GLY A 120 -6.17 -10.63 11.07
C GLY A 120 -4.94 -10.11 11.84
N TYR A 121 -3.73 -10.50 11.46
CA TYR A 121 -2.50 -9.98 12.06
C TYR A 121 -2.23 -8.56 11.55
N GLY A 122 -2.01 -7.62 12.48
CA GLY A 122 -1.68 -6.23 12.19
C GLY A 122 -0.18 -5.99 12.28
N GLU A 123 0.50 -5.99 11.15
CA GLU A 123 1.91 -5.65 11.08
C GLU A 123 2.10 -4.14 11.30
N GLN A 124 2.98 -3.77 12.23
CA GLN A 124 3.33 -2.38 12.52
C GLN A 124 4.59 -1.99 11.75
N ILE A 125 4.40 -1.38 10.58
CA ILE A 125 5.45 -1.08 9.62
C ILE A 125 5.92 0.36 9.81
N VAL A 126 7.22 0.55 10.01
CA VAL A 126 7.86 1.86 10.06
C VAL A 126 8.68 2.07 8.81
N VAL A 127 8.31 3.07 8.00
CA VAL A 127 8.95 3.38 6.71
C VAL A 127 10.22 4.21 6.93
N ASP A 128 11.19 3.62 7.63
CA ASP A 128 12.53 4.17 7.82
C ASP A 128 13.53 3.04 8.10
N ARG A 129 14.83 3.31 7.95
CA ARG A 129 15.87 2.33 8.26
C ARG A 129 15.91 2.04 9.76
N PRO A 130 16.17 0.80 10.19
CA PRO A 130 16.22 0.44 11.61
C PRO A 130 17.17 1.28 12.47
N GLN A 131 18.24 1.83 11.86
CA GLN A 131 19.24 2.65 12.55
C GLN A 131 18.81 4.10 12.75
N SER A 132 17.73 4.55 12.10
CA SER A 132 17.22 5.92 12.19
C SER A 132 16.63 6.21 13.58
N GLU A 133 16.72 7.47 14.01
CA GLU A 133 16.08 7.90 15.26
C GLU A 133 14.54 7.84 15.18
N ARG A 134 13.97 8.00 13.97
CA ARG A 134 12.53 7.84 13.73
C ARG A 134 12.09 6.40 14.01
N PHE A 135 12.81 5.41 13.45
CA PHE A 135 12.54 4.00 13.72
C PHE A 135 12.71 3.65 15.19
N LYS A 136 13.84 4.02 15.81
CA LYS A 136 14.08 3.75 17.24
C LYS A 136 13.00 4.36 18.12
N ARG A 137 12.51 5.56 17.79
CA ARG A 137 11.39 6.19 18.52
C ARG A 137 10.10 5.40 18.34
N ALA A 138 9.74 5.02 17.12
CA ALA A 138 8.58 4.18 16.87
C ALA A 138 8.66 2.84 17.63
N ALA A 139 9.82 2.19 17.64
CA ALA A 139 10.05 0.96 18.41
C ALA A 139 9.88 1.16 19.92
N ARG A 140 10.27 2.32 20.47
CA ARG A 140 9.99 2.66 21.88
C ARG A 140 8.50 2.84 22.15
N TRP A 141 7.72 3.30 21.17
CA TRP A 141 6.28 3.54 21.32
C TRP A 141 5.48 2.25 21.18
N TYR A 142 5.71 1.51 20.10
CA TYR A 142 4.88 0.39 19.68
C TYR A 142 5.44 -0.99 20.07
N GLY A 143 6.73 -1.04 20.46
CA GLY A 143 7.41 -2.25 20.91
C GLY A 143 8.47 -2.74 19.92
N ALA A 144 9.22 -3.76 20.33
CA ALA A 144 10.35 -4.29 19.55
C ALA A 144 9.93 -5.08 18.29
N ALA A 145 8.64 -5.36 18.12
CA ALA A 145 8.11 -6.12 16.98
C ALA A 145 7.77 -5.24 15.76
N VAL A 146 8.04 -3.93 15.79
CA VAL A 146 7.90 -3.08 14.61
C VAL A 146 8.85 -3.53 13.50
N THR A 147 8.36 -3.52 12.27
CA THR A 147 9.11 -3.97 11.08
C THR A 147 9.52 -2.77 10.22
N SER A 148 10.45 -3.00 9.30
CA SER A 148 10.85 -2.01 8.30
C SER A 148 11.03 -2.68 6.94
N PRO A 149 10.50 -2.10 5.85
CA PRO A 149 10.79 -2.58 4.49
C PRO A 149 12.28 -2.52 4.14
N PHE A 150 13.06 -1.69 4.85
CA PHE A 150 14.50 -1.51 4.65
C PHE A 150 15.36 -2.47 5.48
N ALA A 151 14.76 -3.41 6.24
CA ALA A 151 15.46 -4.37 7.08
C ALA A 151 15.90 -5.65 6.34
N GLY A 152 15.55 -5.80 5.05
CA GLY A 152 16.01 -6.93 4.23
C GLY A 152 15.18 -8.21 4.36
N GLY A 153 13.87 -8.10 4.64
CA GLY A 153 12.93 -9.23 4.54
C GLY A 153 11.94 -9.38 5.70
N ASP A 154 12.06 -8.58 6.76
CA ASP A 154 11.22 -8.71 7.96
C ASP A 154 9.84 -8.03 7.83
N SER A 155 9.51 -7.46 6.67
CA SER A 155 8.21 -6.81 6.43
C SER A 155 7.43 -7.42 5.27
N ALA A 156 6.11 -7.50 5.41
CA ALA A 156 5.24 -7.90 4.30
C ALA A 156 5.14 -6.82 3.21
N SER A 157 5.62 -5.59 3.44
CA SER A 157 5.67 -4.54 2.43
C SER A 157 6.98 -4.54 1.66
N ALA A 158 6.91 -4.30 0.35
CA ALA A 158 8.07 -3.97 -0.47
C ALA A 158 8.67 -2.60 -0.10
N GLU A 159 9.92 -2.37 -0.49
CA GLU A 159 10.49 -1.03 -0.49
C GLU A 159 9.83 -0.20 -1.59
N ILE A 160 9.29 0.96 -1.23
CA ILE A 160 8.47 1.78 -2.11
C ILE A 160 8.98 3.23 -2.07
N THR A 161 8.74 3.95 -3.17
CA THR A 161 8.97 5.39 -3.24
C THR A 161 7.64 6.11 -3.41
N GLY A 162 7.52 7.28 -2.78
CA GLY A 162 6.31 8.11 -2.87
C GLY A 162 5.22 7.71 -1.86
N ASP A 163 5.62 7.14 -0.71
CA ASP A 163 4.70 6.85 0.39
C ASP A 163 4.33 8.11 1.19
N GLY A 164 3.14 8.09 1.79
CA GLY A 164 2.60 9.25 2.51
C GLY A 164 3.26 9.50 3.87
N LEU A 165 3.76 8.46 4.54
CA LEU A 165 4.34 8.57 5.88
C LEU A 165 5.70 9.26 5.85
N SER A 166 6.57 8.86 4.92
CA SER A 166 7.86 9.51 4.67
C SER A 166 7.67 10.98 4.32
N PHE A 167 6.67 11.28 3.46
CA PHE A 167 6.38 12.65 3.08
C PHE A 167 5.82 13.48 4.24
N ALA A 168 4.92 12.92 5.05
CA ALA A 168 4.35 13.62 6.21
C ALA A 168 5.45 14.12 7.16
N ALA A 169 6.50 13.32 7.38
CA ALA A 169 7.64 13.71 8.19
C ALA A 169 8.47 14.86 7.60
N SER A 170 8.50 15.00 6.27
CA SER A 170 9.16 16.13 5.59
C SER A 170 8.28 17.37 5.53
N LEU A 171 6.97 17.19 5.25
CA LEU A 171 5.99 18.28 5.23
C LEU A 171 5.88 18.98 6.59
N LEU A 172 5.91 18.20 7.67
CA LEU A 172 5.76 18.66 9.04
C LEU A 172 7.13 18.79 9.73
N GLY A 173 8.14 19.28 8.99
CA GLY A 173 9.54 19.34 9.47
C GLY A 173 9.77 20.18 10.72
N HIS A 174 8.78 20.97 11.17
CA HIS A 174 8.80 21.67 12.46
C HIS A 174 8.49 20.77 13.67
N ALA A 175 7.95 19.57 13.44
CA ALA A 175 7.47 18.68 14.48
C ALA A 175 8.23 17.35 14.50
N GLU A 176 8.25 16.69 15.66
CA GLU A 176 8.68 15.31 15.74
C GLU A 176 7.55 14.38 15.28
N VAL A 177 7.62 13.92 14.02
CA VAL A 177 6.66 12.98 13.45
C VAL A 177 7.08 11.53 13.73
N THR A 178 6.15 10.74 14.28
CA THR A 178 6.27 9.28 14.43
C THR A 178 5.12 8.62 13.67
N GLY A 179 5.39 8.21 12.43
CA GLY A 179 4.44 7.52 11.57
C GLY A 179 4.62 6.00 11.61
N MET A 180 3.52 5.27 11.51
CA MET A 180 3.51 3.81 11.34
C MET A 180 2.32 3.41 10.46
N ALA A 181 2.57 2.53 9.49
CA ALA A 181 1.52 1.85 8.76
C ALA A 181 1.10 0.60 9.55
N LEU A 182 -0.21 0.43 9.75
CA LEU A 182 -0.79 -0.74 10.39
C LEU A 182 -1.48 -1.57 9.31
N GLU A 183 -0.80 -2.64 8.88
CA GLU A 183 -1.21 -3.47 7.76
C GLU A 183 -1.84 -4.77 8.25
N PHE A 184 -3.11 -4.99 7.90
CA PHE A 184 -3.85 -6.17 8.33
C PHE A 184 -4.01 -7.21 7.22
N GLY A 185 -3.65 -8.45 7.53
CA GLY A 185 -3.82 -9.55 6.60
C GLY A 185 -5.28 -9.95 6.40
N THR A 186 -5.63 -10.20 5.13
CA THR A 186 -6.96 -10.62 4.69
C THR A 186 -6.88 -11.98 3.97
N LYS A 187 -6.73 -11.98 2.65
CA LYS A 187 -6.62 -13.16 1.80
C LYS A 187 -5.16 -13.44 1.45
N PRO A 188 -4.82 -14.64 0.93
CA PRO A 188 -3.49 -14.91 0.39
C PRO A 188 -3.08 -13.87 -0.65
N ALA A 189 -1.79 -13.50 -0.67
CA ALA A 189 -1.27 -12.40 -1.50
C ALA A 189 -1.66 -12.49 -2.99
N MET A 190 -1.65 -13.70 -3.57
CA MET A 190 -2.06 -13.91 -4.97
C MET A 190 -3.56 -13.64 -5.20
N ALA A 191 -4.42 -13.91 -4.22
CA ALA A 191 -5.84 -13.59 -4.32
C ALA A 191 -6.07 -12.07 -4.28
N VAL A 192 -5.36 -11.36 -3.39
CA VAL A 192 -5.40 -9.89 -3.33
C VAL A 192 -4.87 -9.27 -4.62
N LEU A 193 -3.75 -9.78 -5.15
CA LEU A 193 -3.19 -9.35 -6.43
C LEU A 193 -4.18 -9.56 -7.58
N ASN A 194 -4.81 -10.73 -7.67
CA ASN A 194 -5.77 -11.01 -8.74
C ASN A 194 -6.99 -10.09 -8.67
N ALA A 195 -7.51 -9.79 -7.47
CA ALA A 195 -8.58 -8.82 -7.30
C ALA A 195 -8.16 -7.41 -7.76
N LEU A 196 -6.92 -6.98 -7.46
CA LEU A 196 -6.38 -5.70 -7.94
C LEU A 196 -6.24 -5.68 -9.47
N ARG A 197 -5.77 -6.77 -10.08
CA ARG A 197 -5.65 -6.90 -11.54
C ARG A 197 -7.01 -6.85 -12.22
N ALA A 198 -8.01 -7.55 -11.67
CA ALA A 198 -9.38 -7.54 -12.16
C ALA A 198 -9.97 -6.12 -12.10
N ASP A 199 -9.74 -5.40 -11.00
CA ASP A 199 -10.18 -4.00 -10.85
C ASP A 199 -9.52 -3.05 -11.86
N ALA A 200 -8.21 -3.22 -12.09
CA ALA A 200 -7.47 -2.44 -13.08
C ALA A 200 -8.01 -2.67 -14.49
N TRP A 201 -8.21 -3.93 -14.88
CA TRP A 201 -8.85 -4.27 -16.16
C TRP A 201 -10.25 -3.68 -16.28
N LEU A 202 -11.08 -3.85 -15.24
CA LEU A 202 -12.47 -3.35 -15.24
C LEU A 202 -12.50 -1.84 -15.42
N HIS A 203 -11.56 -1.12 -14.81
CA HIS A 203 -11.43 0.33 -14.99
C HIS A 203 -10.96 0.71 -16.40
N ALA A 204 -10.03 -0.05 -16.96
CA ALA A 204 -9.42 0.26 -18.25
C ALA A 204 -10.33 -0.10 -19.46
N TYR A 205 -11.06 -1.22 -19.38
CA TYR A 205 -11.69 -1.84 -20.54
C TYR A 205 -13.11 -2.37 -20.29
N GLY A 206 -13.55 -2.52 -19.04
CA GLY A 206 -14.84 -3.12 -18.70
C GLY A 206 -15.97 -2.10 -18.43
N ASP A 207 -17.19 -2.61 -18.20
CA ASP A 207 -18.31 -1.82 -17.67
C ASP A 207 -18.54 -2.16 -16.20
N PRO A 208 -18.29 -1.25 -15.24
CA PRO A 208 -18.51 -1.52 -13.81
C PRO A 208 -19.97 -1.79 -13.45
N ARG A 209 -20.93 -1.52 -14.34
CA ARG A 209 -22.36 -1.79 -14.13
C ARG A 209 -22.80 -3.15 -14.67
N SER A 210 -21.95 -3.84 -15.42
CA SER A 210 -22.25 -5.19 -15.91
C SER A 210 -22.25 -6.21 -14.75
N PRO A 211 -22.88 -7.39 -14.92
CA PRO A 211 -22.79 -8.46 -13.92
C PRO A 211 -21.35 -8.87 -13.59
N GLU A 212 -20.48 -8.96 -14.60
CA GLU A 212 -19.04 -9.23 -14.42
C GLU A 212 -18.36 -8.10 -13.63
N GLY A 213 -18.67 -6.84 -13.97
CA GLY A 213 -18.16 -5.68 -13.26
C GLY A 213 -18.56 -5.67 -11.78
N GLN A 214 -19.82 -5.99 -11.47
CA GLN A 214 -20.29 -6.11 -10.09
C GLN A 214 -19.62 -7.27 -9.34
N GLY A 215 -19.40 -8.41 -10.01
CA GLY A 215 -18.64 -9.54 -9.46
C GLY A 215 -17.22 -9.14 -9.07
N ILE A 216 -16.48 -8.50 -9.97
CA ILE A 216 -15.14 -7.98 -9.71
C ILE A 216 -15.15 -6.96 -8.55
N LYS A 217 -16.16 -6.08 -8.47
CA LYS A 217 -16.26 -5.13 -7.34
C LYS A 217 -16.50 -5.82 -6.00
N ALA A 218 -17.25 -6.93 -5.98
CA ALA A 218 -17.42 -7.75 -4.80
C ALA A 218 -16.09 -8.44 -4.42
N GLU A 219 -15.37 -9.00 -5.38
CA GLU A 219 -14.05 -9.61 -5.15
C GLU A 219 -13.03 -8.63 -4.57
N VAL A 220 -12.99 -7.40 -5.07
CA VAL A 220 -12.15 -6.33 -4.52
C VAL A 220 -12.54 -6.00 -3.09
N ARG A 221 -13.83 -5.90 -2.79
CA ARG A 221 -14.30 -5.66 -1.42
C ARG A 221 -13.83 -6.80 -0.51
N ASP A 222 -14.04 -8.04 -0.91
CA ASP A 222 -13.67 -9.22 -0.12
C ASP A 222 -12.15 -9.37 0.06
N ALA A 223 -11.35 -8.85 -0.88
CA ALA A 223 -9.89 -8.87 -0.78
C ALA A 223 -9.35 -7.91 0.28
N PHE A 224 -10.06 -6.81 0.56
CA PHE A 224 -9.60 -5.75 1.48
C PHE A 224 -10.47 -5.61 2.75
N PHE A 225 -11.64 -6.24 2.76
CA PHE A 225 -12.55 -6.25 3.89
C PHE A 225 -13.12 -7.64 4.08
N THR A 226 -12.75 -8.28 5.18
CA THR A 226 -13.30 -9.56 5.57
C THR A 226 -14.53 -9.35 6.45
N ASP A 227 -15.70 -9.81 6.00
CA ASP A 227 -16.93 -9.73 6.79
C ASP A 227 -17.04 -10.89 7.82
N ALA A 228 -16.03 -11.01 8.69
CA ALA A 228 -15.95 -12.03 9.73
C ALA A 228 -15.71 -11.38 11.10
N ASP A 229 -16.50 -11.77 12.11
CA ASP A 229 -16.49 -11.11 13.42
C ASP A 229 -15.18 -11.33 14.19
N ASP A 230 -14.54 -12.48 14.01
CA ASP A 230 -13.22 -12.78 14.56
C ASP A 230 -12.15 -11.84 13.99
N TRP A 231 -12.11 -11.67 12.67
CA TRP A 231 -11.19 -10.77 11.98
C TRP A 231 -11.41 -9.31 12.39
N LYS A 232 -12.68 -8.85 12.44
CA LYS A 232 -13.03 -7.50 12.93
C LYS A 232 -12.58 -7.30 14.38
N GLY A 233 -12.76 -8.31 15.24
CA GLY A 233 -12.31 -8.29 16.63
C GLY A 233 -10.78 -8.18 16.75
N MET A 234 -10.03 -8.95 15.94
CA MET A 234 -8.57 -8.88 15.89
C MET A 234 -8.07 -7.50 15.50
N ILE A 235 -8.69 -6.87 14.48
CA ILE A 235 -8.35 -5.52 14.04
C ILE A 235 -8.65 -4.50 15.12
N ALA A 236 -9.86 -4.52 15.68
CA ALA A 236 -10.27 -3.57 16.70
C ALA A 236 -9.33 -3.62 17.92
N GLY A 237 -8.96 -4.82 18.37
CA GLY A 237 -8.03 -5.02 19.49
C GLY A 237 -6.64 -4.44 19.23
N GLN A 238 -6.02 -4.79 18.09
CA GLN A 238 -4.69 -4.33 17.72
C GLN A 238 -4.66 -2.82 17.41
N SER A 239 -5.70 -2.31 16.75
CA SER A 239 -5.91 -0.88 16.49
C SER A 239 -5.99 -0.07 17.79
N LEU A 240 -6.76 -0.55 18.78
CA LEU A 240 -6.86 0.10 20.08
C LEU A 240 -5.53 0.08 20.83
N LEU A 241 -4.79 -1.03 20.76
CA LEU A 241 -3.44 -1.13 21.33
C LEU A 241 -2.49 -0.10 20.70
N ALA A 242 -2.40 -0.07 19.37
CA ALA A 242 -1.54 0.87 18.64
C ALA A 242 -1.90 2.33 18.95
N THR A 243 -3.19 2.66 19.00
CA THR A 243 -3.66 4.00 19.38
C THR A 243 -3.25 4.38 20.80
N ARG A 244 -3.39 3.47 21.77
CA ARG A 244 -2.97 3.72 23.16
C ARG A 244 -1.46 3.87 23.28
N GLN A 245 -0.69 3.09 22.53
CA GLN A 245 0.77 3.20 22.44
C GLN A 245 1.19 4.56 21.88
N ALA A 246 0.59 5.00 20.78
CA ALA A 246 0.83 6.33 20.20
C ALA A 246 0.51 7.46 21.20
N LEU A 247 -0.65 7.41 21.86
CA LEU A 247 -1.05 8.40 22.86
C LEU A 247 -0.12 8.43 24.08
N LYS A 248 0.43 7.28 24.48
CA LYS A 248 1.45 7.22 25.54
C LYS A 248 2.77 7.80 25.06
N GLY A 249 3.19 7.47 23.84
CA GLY A 249 4.42 7.98 23.22
C GLY A 249 4.41 9.51 23.03
N LEU A 250 3.26 10.11 22.73
CA LEU A 250 3.13 11.57 22.64
C LEU A 250 3.38 12.31 23.97
N LYS A 251 3.39 11.60 25.11
CA LYS A 251 3.63 12.17 26.45
C LYS A 251 5.09 12.07 26.91
N THR A 252 5.96 11.41 26.14
CA THR A 252 7.40 11.27 26.43
C THR A 252 8.19 12.34 25.68
#